data_AF-A0A9N9WX24-F1
#
_entry.id   AF-A0A9N9WX24-F1
#
_cell.length_a   1.000
_cell.length_b   1.000
_cell.length_c   1.000
_cell.angle_alpha   90.00
_cell.angle_beta   90.00
_cell.angle_gamma   90.00
#
_symmetry.space_group_name_H-M   'P 1'
#
loop_
_entity.id
_entity.type
_entity.pdbx_description
1 polymer ?
#
loop_
_entity_poly.entity_id
_entity_poly.type
_entity_poly.pdbx_seq_one_letter_code
_entity_poly.pdbx_strand_id
1 'polypeptide(L)'
;MFSKVLRYVRFPAYGLAIAGPIDTVIDQDVIDPEIKTSKSFERYKEIDTETGIDRLKMMFQLDEYDSISPELHSIYNAGFLGLFTGMCYGGFLGSKNAYMNFMERNQATAFASHIDAKKKIQESVVMSFFKGGWKFGWRMGVFATMYVGISTTISVYRNKFTIFEYIVGGMTTGALYKWKMGPKGMTAGAAVGGGLGLVAGGLSIGLLKMSGTTMEEVRYWQYKWKNERTNAYKEGFHMQLEGTELSFKHKMLDEHDLKVGTTKVNLADFEKETEEPKEPESKDPKIEVKVAKIE
;
A
#
# COMPACT_ATOMS: atom_id res chain seq x y z
N MET A 1 35.90 42.05 -6.82
CA MET A 1 36.75 40.86 -6.60
C MET A 1 35.91 39.69 -6.06
N PHE A 2 34.77 39.38 -6.70
CA PHE A 2 33.79 38.38 -6.21
C PHE A 2 32.97 37.74 -7.36
N SER A 3 33.54 37.64 -8.57
CA SER A 3 32.84 37.12 -9.75
C SER A 3 33.61 36.06 -10.54
N LYS A 4 34.70 35.49 -9.97
CA LYS A 4 35.54 34.49 -10.66
C LYS A 4 35.58 33.09 -10.02
N VAL A 5 34.80 32.82 -8.97
CA VAL A 5 34.82 31.50 -8.29
C VAL A 5 33.61 30.61 -8.65
N LEU A 6 32.60 31.13 -9.35
CA LEU A 6 31.35 30.42 -9.61
C LEU A 6 31.27 29.74 -10.99
N ARG A 7 32.39 29.23 -11.55
CA ARG A 7 32.39 28.70 -12.92
C ARG A 7 33.07 27.33 -13.12
N TYR A 8 33.15 26.50 -12.08
CA TYR A 8 33.67 25.12 -12.23
C TYR A 8 33.01 24.12 -11.28
N VAL A 9 31.69 23.95 -11.38
CA VAL A 9 31.02 22.71 -10.94
C VAL A 9 29.92 22.37 -11.96
N ARG A 10 30.35 21.88 -13.12
CA ARG A 10 29.50 21.13 -14.04
C ARG A 10 29.79 19.67 -13.75
N PHE A 11 28.94 19.03 -12.95
CA PHE A 11 29.01 17.58 -12.68
C PHE A 11 28.87 16.84 -14.01
N PRO A 12 29.92 16.15 -14.51
CA PRO A 12 29.73 15.17 -15.56
C PRO A 12 29.19 13.90 -14.90
N ALA A 13 28.03 13.45 -15.38
CA ALA A 13 27.69 12.04 -15.40
C ALA A 13 28.84 11.26 -16.07
N TYR A 14 28.96 9.96 -15.76
CA TYR A 14 30.01 9.00 -16.16
C TYR A 14 31.15 8.79 -15.15
N GLY A 15 31.05 7.64 -14.46
CA GLY A 15 32.17 6.71 -14.35
C GLY A 15 33.17 6.95 -13.24
N LEU A 16 32.81 6.61 -11.99
CA LEU A 16 33.79 6.28 -10.96
C LEU A 16 34.18 4.81 -11.15
N ALA A 17 35.05 4.56 -12.14
CA ALA A 17 35.60 3.24 -12.41
C ALA A 17 36.59 2.86 -11.31
N ILE A 18 36.15 2.00 -10.39
CA ILE A 18 37.02 1.25 -9.49
C ILE A 18 37.13 -0.16 -10.08
N ALA A 19 38.13 -0.35 -10.95
CA ALA A 19 38.40 -1.62 -11.59
C ALA A 19 38.74 -2.71 -10.55
N GLY A 20 37.80 -3.63 -10.36
CA GLY A 20 37.85 -4.81 -9.50
C GLY A 20 36.49 -5.54 -9.56
N PRO A 21 36.36 -6.79 -9.07
CA PRO A 21 35.24 -7.70 -9.34
C PRO A 21 33.89 -7.30 -8.71
N ILE A 22 33.73 -6.03 -8.35
CA ILE A 22 32.51 -5.47 -7.78
C ILE A 22 31.57 -5.01 -8.90
N ASP A 23 32.08 -4.50 -10.02
CA ASP A 23 31.23 -4.08 -11.15
C ASP A 23 30.42 -5.24 -11.74
N THR A 24 30.97 -6.47 -11.75
CA THR A 24 30.26 -7.68 -12.19
C THR A 24 29.25 -8.22 -11.18
N VAL A 25 29.31 -7.77 -9.92
CA VAL A 25 28.33 -8.08 -8.87
C VAL A 25 27.24 -7.00 -8.82
N ILE A 26 27.58 -5.76 -9.18
CA ILE A 26 26.65 -4.62 -9.20
C ILE A 26 25.69 -4.71 -10.40
N ASP A 27 26.10 -5.26 -11.55
CA ASP A 27 25.30 -5.27 -12.78
C ASP A 27 24.69 -6.65 -13.14
N GLN A 28 24.25 -7.43 -12.15
CA GLN A 28 23.64 -8.76 -12.38
C GLN A 28 22.14 -8.74 -12.74
N ASP A 29 21.55 -7.56 -12.97
CA ASP A 29 20.15 -7.37 -13.36
C ASP A 29 20.03 -7.20 -14.90
N VAL A 30 20.76 -8.05 -15.64
CA VAL A 30 20.64 -8.13 -17.10
C VAL A 30 19.53 -9.13 -17.41
N ILE A 31 18.40 -8.60 -17.85
CA ILE A 31 17.22 -9.35 -18.28
C ILE A 31 17.62 -10.31 -19.41
N ASP A 32 17.60 -11.62 -19.15
CA ASP A 32 17.73 -12.62 -20.21
C ASP A 32 16.46 -12.61 -21.08
N PRO A 33 16.55 -12.24 -22.38
CA PRO A 33 15.38 -12.03 -23.25
C PRO A 33 14.66 -13.32 -23.66
N GLU A 34 15.17 -14.50 -23.28
CA GLU A 34 14.58 -15.80 -23.65
C GLU A 34 13.52 -16.32 -22.68
N ILE A 35 13.40 -15.74 -21.48
CA ILE A 35 12.42 -16.19 -20.48
C ILE A 35 11.01 -15.78 -20.93
N LYS A 36 10.05 -16.71 -21.06
CA LYS A 36 8.64 -16.42 -21.43
C LYS A 36 8.00 -15.29 -20.61
N THR A 37 8.44 -15.14 -19.36
CA THR A 37 8.03 -14.13 -18.38
C THR A 37 8.50 -12.70 -18.75
N SER A 38 9.65 -12.55 -19.42
CA SER A 38 10.16 -11.25 -19.89
C SER A 38 9.29 -10.64 -21.00
N LYS A 39 8.75 -11.48 -21.90
CA LYS A 39 7.86 -11.03 -22.99
C LYS A 39 6.50 -10.50 -22.51
N SER A 40 5.98 -11.02 -21.39
CA SER A 40 4.80 -10.44 -20.73
C SER A 40 5.09 -9.12 -20.02
N PHE A 41 6.33 -8.92 -19.57
CA PHE A 41 6.79 -7.70 -18.93
C PHE A 41 7.09 -6.57 -19.94
N GLU A 42 7.71 -6.88 -21.08
CA GLU A 42 7.94 -5.93 -22.18
C GLU A 42 6.62 -5.36 -22.72
N ARG A 43 5.58 -6.19 -22.84
CA ARG A 43 4.22 -5.76 -23.25
C ARG A 43 3.57 -4.78 -22.27
N TYR A 44 3.99 -4.77 -21.00
CA TYR A 44 3.53 -3.83 -19.97
C TYR A 44 4.42 -2.58 -19.90
N LYS A 45 5.71 -2.73 -20.20
CA LYS A 45 6.71 -1.65 -20.26
C LYS A 45 6.46 -0.67 -21.41
N GLU A 46 5.87 -1.12 -22.51
CA GLU A 46 5.46 -0.26 -23.63
C GLU A 46 4.39 0.79 -23.27
N ILE A 47 3.69 0.62 -22.14
CA ILE A 47 2.62 1.54 -21.70
C ILE A 47 3.20 2.76 -20.95
N ASP A 48 4.49 2.75 -20.57
CA ASP A 48 5.06 3.71 -19.62
C ASP A 48 6.17 4.58 -20.25
N THR A 49 5.81 5.36 -21.28
CA THR A 49 6.60 6.50 -21.79
C THR A 49 6.54 7.70 -20.85
N GLU A 50 6.58 7.47 -19.55
CA GLU A 50 6.51 8.51 -18.54
C GLU A 50 7.89 8.96 -18.07
N THR A 51 7.99 10.26 -17.78
CA THR A 51 9.20 10.85 -17.19
C THR A 51 9.33 10.37 -15.74
N GLY A 52 10.54 10.15 -15.22
CA GLY A 52 10.75 9.64 -13.85
C GLY A 52 10.13 10.50 -12.73
N ILE A 53 9.83 11.76 -12.99
CA ILE A 53 9.08 12.65 -12.07
C ILE A 53 7.59 12.27 -12.03
N ASP A 54 7.02 11.84 -13.14
CA ASP A 54 5.62 11.46 -13.25
C ASP A 54 5.33 10.18 -12.44
N ARG A 55 6.23 9.20 -12.55
CA ARG A 55 6.23 7.99 -11.70
C ARG A 55 6.24 8.29 -10.20
N LEU A 56 7.02 9.30 -9.79
CA LEU A 56 7.03 9.74 -8.39
C LEU A 56 5.72 10.41 -7.98
N LYS A 57 5.10 11.20 -8.88
CA LYS A 57 3.77 11.78 -8.61
C LYS A 57 2.71 10.70 -8.48
N MET A 58 2.70 9.71 -9.37
CA MET A 58 1.79 8.57 -9.28
C MET A 58 1.99 7.76 -7.98
N MET A 59 3.22 7.73 -7.43
CA MET A 59 3.47 7.09 -6.14
C MET A 59 2.76 7.81 -4.97
N PHE A 60 2.65 9.13 -5.02
CA PHE A 60 2.04 9.94 -3.96
C PHE A 60 0.60 10.38 -4.24
N GLN A 61 0.12 10.21 -5.47
CA GLN A 61 -1.27 10.45 -5.83
C GLN A 61 -2.17 9.35 -5.27
N LEU A 62 -3.29 9.78 -4.71
CA LEU A 62 -4.40 8.91 -4.35
C LEU A 62 -5.22 8.67 -5.61
N ASP A 63 -5.47 7.40 -5.91
CA ASP A 63 -6.31 7.01 -7.05
C ASP A 63 -7.79 7.35 -6.77
N GLU A 64 -8.66 7.28 -7.78
CA GLU A 64 -10.10 7.60 -7.72
C GLU A 64 -10.86 6.85 -6.59
N TYR A 65 -10.30 5.74 -6.11
CA TYR A 65 -10.82 4.90 -5.03
C TYR A 65 -10.14 5.13 -3.67
N ASP A 66 -9.45 6.26 -3.47
CA ASP A 66 -8.64 6.55 -2.27
C ASP A 66 -7.62 5.44 -1.95
N SER A 67 -7.22 4.69 -2.98
CA SER A 67 -6.37 3.51 -2.82
C SER A 67 -4.90 3.92 -2.83
N ILE A 68 -4.17 3.53 -1.78
CA ILE A 68 -2.75 3.86 -1.60
C ILE A 68 -1.90 3.12 -2.65
N SER A 69 -0.92 3.81 -3.23
CA SER A 69 0.02 3.22 -4.18
C SER A 69 0.78 2.02 -3.56
N PRO A 70 1.22 1.03 -4.37
CA PRO A 70 1.86 -0.18 -3.83
C PRO A 70 3.13 0.15 -3.04
N GLU A 71 3.88 1.09 -3.58
CA GLU A 71 5.15 1.55 -3.06
C GLU A 71 4.94 2.28 -1.72
N LEU A 72 3.90 3.11 -1.60
CA LEU A 72 3.56 3.79 -0.36
C LEU A 72 3.02 2.83 0.72
N HIS A 73 2.21 1.83 0.32
CA HIS A 73 1.76 0.77 1.22
C HIS A 73 2.94 -0.07 1.77
N SER A 74 3.95 -0.33 0.94
CA SER A 74 5.19 -1.00 1.36
C SER A 74 5.94 -0.18 2.42
N ILE A 75 6.02 1.15 2.26
CA ILE A 75 6.64 2.06 3.24
C ILE A 75 5.90 2.00 4.59
N TYR A 76 4.56 2.01 4.59
CA TYR A 76 3.76 1.89 5.82
C TYR A 76 4.00 0.56 6.54
N ASN A 77 3.94 -0.54 5.80
CA ASN A 77 4.16 -1.88 6.35
C ASN A 77 5.58 -2.02 6.92
N ALA A 78 6.59 -1.53 6.19
CA ALA A 78 7.97 -1.55 6.66
C ALA A 78 8.16 -0.70 7.93
N GLY A 79 7.53 0.46 8.01
CA GLY A 79 7.54 1.32 9.20
C GLY A 79 6.88 0.64 10.41
N PHE A 80 5.71 0.03 10.21
CA PHE A 80 5.00 -0.71 11.25
C PHE A 80 5.80 -1.92 11.74
N LEU A 81 6.36 -2.72 10.83
CA LEU A 81 7.23 -3.85 11.18
C LEU A 81 8.49 -3.40 11.91
N GLY A 82 9.14 -2.33 11.44
CA GLY A 82 10.33 -1.76 12.10
C GLY A 82 10.03 -1.26 13.52
N LEU A 83 8.88 -0.60 13.71
CA LEU A 83 8.40 -0.19 15.02
C LEU A 83 8.11 -1.40 15.91
N PHE A 84 7.38 -2.39 15.41
CA PHE A 84 7.01 -3.59 16.16
C PHE A 84 8.23 -4.41 16.58
N THR A 85 9.12 -4.73 15.65
CA THR A 85 10.38 -5.44 15.93
C THR A 85 11.26 -4.64 16.90
N GLY A 86 11.32 -3.31 16.75
CA GLY A 86 12.02 -2.44 17.68
C GLY A 86 11.41 -2.44 19.09
N MET A 87 10.09 -2.43 19.20
CA MET A 87 9.39 -2.51 20.48
C MET A 87 9.64 -3.85 21.18
N CYS A 88 9.57 -4.96 20.45
CA CYS A 88 9.89 -6.28 20.98
C CYS A 88 11.34 -6.34 21.49
N TYR A 89 12.30 -5.93 20.66
CA TYR A 89 13.72 -5.93 21.03
C TYR A 89 14.02 -5.04 22.25
N GLY A 90 13.53 -3.80 22.23
CA GLY A 90 13.70 -2.86 23.34
C GLY A 90 12.98 -3.30 24.62
N GLY A 91 11.83 -3.96 24.47
CA GLY A 91 11.07 -4.54 25.58
C GLY A 91 11.82 -5.67 26.27
N PHE A 92 12.35 -6.64 25.51
CA PHE A 92 13.14 -7.74 26.08
C PHE A 92 14.39 -7.23 26.81
N LEU A 93 15.10 -6.27 26.22
CA LEU A 93 16.30 -5.69 26.84
C LEU A 93 15.96 -4.92 28.13
N GLY A 94 14.85 -4.15 28.11
CA GLY A 94 14.34 -3.42 29.27
C GLY A 94 13.90 -4.33 30.41
N SER A 95 13.17 -5.41 30.09
CA SER A 95 12.73 -6.42 31.06
C SER A 95 13.88 -7.10 31.77
N LYS A 96 14.91 -7.53 31.01
CA LYS A 96 16.10 -8.17 31.59
C LYS A 96 16.82 -7.22 32.54
N ASN A 97 17.03 -5.98 32.12
CA ASN A 97 17.72 -4.99 32.94
C ASN A 97 16.94 -4.66 34.23
N ALA A 98 15.61 -4.55 34.13
CA ALA A 98 14.76 -4.29 35.28
C ALA A 98 14.74 -5.44 36.30
N TYR A 99 14.73 -6.68 35.81
CA TYR A 99 14.83 -7.86 36.68
C TYR A 99 16.13 -7.87 37.48
N MET A 100 17.27 -7.64 36.82
CA MET A 100 18.58 -7.58 37.48
C MET A 100 18.64 -6.43 38.49
N ASN A 101 18.19 -5.23 38.10
CA ASN A 101 18.14 -4.06 38.99
C ASN A 101 17.22 -4.28 40.19
N PHE A 102 16.10 -5.00 40.01
CA PHE A 102 15.20 -5.34 41.11
C PHE A 102 15.88 -6.30 42.08
N MET A 103 16.57 -7.32 41.55
CA MET A 103 17.28 -8.30 42.36
C MET A 103 18.39 -7.66 43.17
N GLU A 104 19.22 -6.80 42.56
CA GLU A 104 20.31 -6.08 43.22
C GLU A 104 19.81 -5.10 44.30
N ARG A 105 18.70 -4.39 44.05
CA ARG A 105 18.17 -3.40 44.99
C ARG A 105 17.43 -4.01 46.17
N ASN A 106 16.79 -5.16 45.99
CA ASN A 106 15.99 -5.80 47.05
C ASN A 106 16.71 -6.94 47.78
N GLN A 107 18.04 -7.08 47.65
CA GLN A 107 18.81 -8.07 48.41
C GLN A 107 18.74 -7.85 49.93
N ALA A 108 18.40 -6.64 50.39
CA ALA A 108 18.38 -6.26 51.80
C ALA A 108 16.97 -6.07 52.41
N THR A 109 15.89 -6.20 51.63
CA THR A 109 14.52 -5.91 52.10
C THR A 109 13.73 -7.20 52.32
N ALA A 110 13.22 -7.40 53.55
CA ALA A 110 12.28 -8.47 53.85
C ALA A 110 10.88 -8.12 53.28
N PHE A 111 10.36 -8.94 52.37
CA PHE A 111 9.00 -8.76 51.84
C PHE A 111 7.95 -9.27 52.85
N ALA A 112 6.82 -8.59 52.95
CA ALA A 112 5.73 -8.98 53.86
C ALA A 112 5.11 -10.34 53.50
N SER A 113 5.15 -10.74 52.21
CA SER A 113 4.66 -12.03 51.72
C SER A 113 5.26 -12.36 50.36
N HIS A 114 5.37 -13.66 50.04
CA HIS A 114 5.80 -14.15 48.73
C HIS A 114 4.92 -13.66 47.57
N ILE A 115 3.64 -13.41 47.80
CA ILE A 115 2.71 -12.91 46.77
C ILE A 115 3.04 -11.45 46.43
N ASP A 116 3.30 -10.62 47.45
CA ASP A 116 3.65 -9.21 47.27
C ASP A 116 4.99 -9.06 46.52
N ALA A 117 5.97 -9.92 46.84
CA ALA A 117 7.25 -9.97 46.13
C ALA A 117 7.07 -10.28 44.62
N LYS A 118 6.25 -11.28 44.28
CA LYS A 118 5.98 -11.65 42.88
C LYS A 118 5.28 -10.52 42.12
N LYS A 119 4.29 -9.88 42.74
CA LYS A 119 3.56 -8.75 42.15
C LYS A 119 4.50 -7.57 41.84
N LYS A 120 5.35 -7.19 42.79
CA LYS A 120 6.33 -6.09 42.62
C LYS A 120 7.34 -6.38 41.52
N ILE A 121 7.82 -7.63 41.41
CA ILE A 121 8.71 -8.04 40.32
C ILE A 121 7.99 -7.89 38.98
N GLN A 122 6.80 -8.46 38.85
CA GLN A 122 6.02 -8.39 37.61
C GLN A 122 5.73 -6.95 37.19
N GLU A 123 5.30 -6.11 38.14
CA GLU A 123 5.05 -4.69 37.87
C GLU A 123 6.30 -3.96 37.38
N SER A 124 7.45 -4.19 38.03
CA SER A 124 8.72 -3.56 37.63
C SER A 124 9.20 -4.00 36.24
N VAL A 125 9.04 -5.29 35.93
CA VAL A 125 9.45 -5.88 34.64
C VAL A 125 8.53 -5.42 33.53
N VAL A 126 7.21 -5.43 33.74
CA VAL A 126 6.22 -4.99 32.74
C VAL A 126 6.35 -3.49 32.46
N MET A 127 6.50 -2.66 33.51
CA MET A 127 6.69 -1.22 33.34
C MET A 127 7.97 -0.93 32.54
N SER A 128 9.02 -1.71 32.77
CA SER A 128 10.30 -1.57 32.06
C SER A 128 10.26 -2.13 30.65
N PHE A 129 9.45 -3.16 30.39
CA PHE A 129 9.17 -3.67 29.05
C PHE A 129 8.58 -2.57 28.16
N PHE A 130 7.51 -1.91 28.62
CA PHE A 130 6.87 -0.85 27.84
C PHE A 130 7.76 0.39 27.67
N LYS A 131 8.43 0.83 28.75
CA LYS A 131 9.36 1.97 28.68
C LYS A 131 10.57 1.70 27.77
N GLY A 132 11.11 0.47 27.80
CA GLY A 132 12.21 0.03 26.93
C GLY A 132 11.75 -0.10 25.48
N GLY A 133 10.60 -0.74 25.27
CA GLY A 133 9.99 -0.92 23.96
C GLY A 133 9.69 0.41 23.27
N TRP A 134 9.07 1.38 23.95
CA TRP A 134 8.75 2.68 23.37
C TRP A 134 9.98 3.48 22.94
N LYS A 135 11.02 3.52 23.81
CA LYS A 135 12.26 4.28 23.54
C LYS A 135 13.01 3.76 22.31
N PHE A 136 13.04 2.45 22.10
CA PHE A 136 13.73 1.84 20.97
C PHE A 136 12.84 1.75 19.72
N GLY A 137 11.55 1.41 19.91
CA GLY A 137 10.56 1.23 18.86
C GLY A 137 10.36 2.48 18.01
N TRP A 138 10.18 3.65 18.62
CA TRP A 138 9.98 4.89 17.84
C TRP A 138 11.22 5.25 17.00
N ARG A 139 12.42 4.99 17.54
CA ARG A 139 13.69 5.25 16.83
C ARG A 139 13.87 4.31 15.64
N MET A 140 13.54 3.03 15.81
CA MET A 140 13.60 2.02 14.74
C MET A 140 12.51 2.23 13.69
N GLY A 141 11.29 2.58 14.09
CA GLY A 141 10.19 2.86 13.18
C GLY A 141 10.50 4.02 12.24
N VAL A 142 10.91 5.17 12.79
CA VAL A 142 11.30 6.35 11.98
C VAL A 142 12.46 6.01 11.04
N PHE A 143 13.46 5.27 11.53
CA PHE A 143 14.60 4.87 10.70
C PHE A 143 14.18 3.92 9.55
N ALA A 144 13.35 2.92 9.83
CA ALA A 144 12.87 1.96 8.83
C ALA A 144 12.00 2.64 7.76
N THR A 145 11.05 3.50 8.17
CA THR A 145 10.22 4.27 7.24
C THR A 145 11.07 5.18 6.36
N MET A 146 12.09 5.84 6.92
CA MET A 146 12.98 6.71 6.16
C MET A 146 13.83 5.92 5.16
N TYR A 147 14.37 4.77 5.57
CA TYR A 147 15.16 3.90 4.72
C TYR A 147 14.37 3.39 3.52
N VAL A 148 13.22 2.79 3.78
CA VAL A 148 12.36 2.25 2.72
C VAL A 148 11.79 3.38 1.86
N GLY A 149 11.41 4.51 2.47
CA GLY A 149 10.93 5.67 1.72
C GLY A 149 11.96 6.20 0.71
N ILE A 150 13.22 6.36 1.14
CA ILE A 150 14.30 6.84 0.27
C ILE A 150 14.66 5.79 -0.78
N SER A 151 14.82 4.53 -0.40
CA SER A 151 15.16 3.46 -1.36
C SER A 151 14.08 3.33 -2.42
N THR A 152 12.80 3.30 -2.03
CA THR A 152 11.67 3.16 -2.95
C THR A 152 11.54 4.37 -3.87
N THR A 153 11.74 5.58 -3.36
CA THR A 153 11.74 6.81 -4.18
C THR A 153 12.83 6.77 -5.26
N ILE A 154 14.05 6.34 -4.91
CA ILE A 154 15.16 6.22 -5.86
C ILE A 154 14.87 5.16 -6.91
N SER A 155 14.36 3.99 -6.49
CA SER A 155 14.05 2.90 -7.41
C SER A 155 12.91 3.25 -8.38
N VAL A 156 11.87 3.96 -7.92
CA VAL A 156 10.77 4.44 -8.77
C VAL A 156 11.26 5.47 -9.79
N TYR A 157 12.19 6.34 -9.39
CA TYR A 157 12.78 7.33 -10.29
C TYR A 157 13.62 6.69 -11.41
N ARG A 158 14.44 5.69 -11.09
CA ARG A 158 15.33 5.02 -12.05
C ARG A 158 14.68 3.85 -12.80
N ASN A 159 13.53 3.38 -12.32
CA ASN A 159 12.84 2.18 -12.80
C ASN A 159 13.75 0.94 -12.85
N LYS A 160 14.70 0.84 -11.91
CA LYS A 160 15.67 -0.26 -11.75
C LYS A 160 15.91 -0.53 -10.26
N PHE A 161 16.12 -1.79 -9.88
CA PHE A 161 16.36 -2.22 -8.50
C PHE A 161 17.70 -2.93 -8.38
N THR A 162 18.77 -2.14 -8.33
CA THR A 162 20.12 -2.66 -8.20
C THR A 162 20.57 -2.60 -6.72
N ILE A 163 21.69 -3.24 -6.41
CA ILE A 163 22.31 -3.16 -5.07
C ILE A 163 22.58 -1.69 -4.68
N PHE A 164 22.88 -0.86 -5.68
CA PHE A 164 23.24 0.55 -5.49
C PHE A 164 22.13 1.35 -4.77
N GLU A 165 20.87 1.07 -5.07
CA GLU A 165 19.71 1.71 -4.45
C GLU A 165 19.65 1.43 -2.94
N TYR A 166 20.00 0.22 -2.53
CA TYR A 166 20.08 -0.15 -1.11
C TYR A 166 21.25 0.54 -0.40
N ILE A 167 22.41 0.65 -1.07
CA ILE A 167 23.58 1.36 -0.53
C ILE A 167 23.27 2.85 -0.37
N VAL A 168 22.78 3.50 -1.43
CA VAL A 168 22.47 4.93 -1.43
C VAL A 168 21.34 5.25 -0.47
N GLY A 169 20.30 4.41 -0.42
CA GLY A 169 19.22 4.51 0.56
C GLY A 169 19.75 4.42 2.00
N GLY A 170 20.64 3.46 2.26
CA GLY A 170 21.29 3.27 3.55
C GLY A 170 22.19 4.44 3.95
N MET A 171 23.05 4.91 3.04
CA MET A 171 23.94 6.06 3.27
C MET A 171 23.14 7.33 3.55
N THR A 172 22.13 7.61 2.73
CA THR A 172 21.31 8.83 2.84
C THR A 172 20.51 8.82 4.14
N THR A 173 19.89 7.69 4.46
CA THR A 173 19.11 7.54 5.70
C THR A 173 20.00 7.61 6.94
N GLY A 174 21.17 6.96 6.91
CA GLY A 174 22.14 7.00 8.01
C GLY A 174 22.69 8.40 8.26
N ALA A 175 22.95 9.17 7.20
CA ALA A 175 23.35 10.57 7.30
C ALA A 175 22.23 11.43 7.92
N LEU A 176 21.00 11.27 7.43
CA LEU A 176 19.84 12.05 7.90
C LEU A 176 19.49 11.74 9.36
N TYR A 177 19.54 10.48 9.76
CA TYR A 177 19.29 10.06 11.14
C TYR A 177 20.26 10.73 12.14
N LYS A 178 21.51 10.98 11.71
CA LYS A 178 22.57 11.59 12.53
C LYS A 178 22.78 13.09 12.27
N TRP A 179 21.89 13.76 11.52
CA TRP A 179 22.03 15.18 11.19
C TRP A 179 22.28 16.08 12.41
N LYS A 180 21.58 15.82 13.52
CA LYS A 180 21.73 16.62 14.77
C LYS A 180 23.08 16.46 15.48
N MET A 181 23.91 15.47 15.13
CA MET A 181 25.24 15.26 15.72
C MET A 181 26.38 15.96 14.94
N GLY A 182 26.03 16.77 13.92
CA GLY A 182 26.98 17.52 13.11
C GLY A 182 27.63 16.70 11.98
N PRO A 183 28.50 17.32 11.16
CA PRO A 183 29.03 16.72 9.94
C PRO A 183 29.80 15.40 10.16
N LYS A 184 30.57 15.31 11.26
CA LYS A 184 31.30 14.08 11.63
C LYS A 184 30.36 12.92 11.99
N GLY A 185 29.24 13.24 12.63
CA GLY A 185 28.19 12.27 12.94
C GLY A 185 27.46 11.79 11.69
N MET A 186 27.23 12.71 10.73
CA MET A 186 26.62 12.37 9.45
C MET A 186 27.49 11.45 8.60
N THR A 187 28.81 11.68 8.52
CA THR A 187 29.72 10.81 7.77
C THR A 187 29.80 9.41 8.38
N ALA A 188 29.85 9.32 9.71
CA ALA A 188 29.82 8.02 10.40
C ALA A 188 28.48 7.30 10.21
N GLY A 189 27.37 8.04 10.28
CA GLY A 189 26.02 7.51 10.01
C GLY A 189 25.87 7.01 8.58
N ALA A 190 26.40 7.75 7.59
CA ALA A 190 26.42 7.35 6.20
C ALA A 190 27.26 6.09 5.96
N ALA A 191 28.45 6.00 6.57
CA ALA A 191 29.31 4.83 6.45
C ALA A 191 28.64 3.57 7.02
N VAL A 192 28.08 3.66 8.23
CA VAL A 192 27.35 2.54 8.87
C VAL A 192 26.09 2.19 8.06
N GLY A 193 25.34 3.20 7.62
CA GLY A 193 24.13 3.01 6.81
C GLY A 193 24.42 2.37 5.45
N GLY A 194 25.50 2.78 4.78
CA GLY A 194 25.96 2.17 3.53
C GLY A 194 26.43 0.73 3.73
N GLY A 195 27.15 0.44 4.82
CA GLY A 195 27.54 -0.93 5.16
C GLY A 195 26.34 -1.84 5.42
N LEU A 196 25.33 -1.36 6.14
CA LEU A 196 24.08 -2.10 6.34
C LEU A 196 23.28 -2.24 5.03
N GLY A 197 23.28 -1.22 4.18
CA GLY A 197 22.68 -1.27 2.84
C GLY A 197 23.33 -2.31 1.93
N LEU A 198 24.67 -2.45 2.01
CA LEU A 198 25.41 -3.52 1.33
C LEU A 198 25.02 -4.90 1.82
N VAL A 199 24.92 -5.09 3.15
CA VAL A 199 24.49 -6.37 3.72
C VAL A 199 23.05 -6.70 3.29
N ALA A 200 22.15 -5.72 3.30
CA ALA A 200 20.78 -5.89 2.85
C ALA A 200 20.70 -6.27 1.36
N GLY A 201 21.41 -5.55 0.48
CA GLY A 201 21.47 -5.87 -0.95
C GLY A 201 22.11 -7.24 -1.23
N GLY A 202 23.16 -7.59 -0.48
CA GLY A 202 23.80 -8.90 -0.56
C GLY A 202 22.88 -10.04 -0.11
N LEU A 203 22.13 -9.85 0.97
CA LEU A 203 21.11 -10.80 1.41
C LEU A 203 19.99 -10.95 0.39
N SER A 204 19.53 -9.85 -0.22
CA SER A 204 18.53 -9.90 -1.29
C SER A 204 19.01 -10.72 -2.48
N ILE A 205 20.24 -10.53 -2.94
CA ILE A 205 20.82 -11.34 -4.03
C ILE A 205 21.02 -12.79 -3.61
N GLY A 206 21.46 -13.03 -2.37
CA GLY A 206 21.58 -14.38 -1.83
C GLY A 206 20.25 -15.14 -1.88
N LEU A 207 19.17 -14.49 -1.46
CA LEU A 207 17.82 -15.04 -1.51
C LEU A 207 17.35 -15.28 -2.96
N LEU A 208 17.61 -14.36 -3.88
CA LEU A 208 17.29 -14.51 -5.30
C LEU A 208 18.03 -15.70 -5.91
N LYS A 209 19.33 -15.84 -5.63
CA LYS A 209 20.15 -16.98 -6.09
C LYS A 209 19.69 -18.31 -5.50
N MET A 210 19.28 -18.33 -4.23
CA MET A 210 18.72 -19.55 -3.60
C MET A 210 17.34 -19.91 -4.15
N SER A 211 16.52 -18.90 -4.47
CA SER A 211 15.18 -19.11 -5.01
C SER A 211 15.18 -19.45 -6.51
N GLY A 212 16.29 -19.23 -7.22
CA GLY A 212 16.37 -19.40 -8.67
C GLY A 212 15.47 -18.44 -9.45
N THR A 213 15.02 -17.36 -8.82
CA THR A 213 14.12 -16.35 -9.40
C THR A 213 14.88 -15.05 -9.64
N THR A 214 14.55 -14.33 -10.71
CA THR A 214 15.15 -13.01 -10.99
C THR A 214 14.38 -11.89 -10.29
N MET A 215 15.03 -10.75 -10.06
CA MET A 215 14.41 -9.62 -9.36
C MET A 215 13.21 -9.06 -10.13
N GLU A 216 13.24 -9.09 -11.47
CA GLU A 216 12.11 -8.66 -12.29
C GLU A 216 10.93 -9.63 -12.23
N GLU A 217 11.18 -10.94 -12.11
CA GLU A 217 10.12 -11.93 -11.95
C GLU A 217 9.38 -11.73 -10.62
N VAL A 218 10.12 -11.50 -9.53
CA VAL A 218 9.52 -11.17 -8.22
C VAL A 218 8.66 -9.92 -8.32
N ARG A 219 9.14 -8.88 -9.01
CA ARG A 219 8.38 -7.63 -9.23
C ARG A 219 7.12 -7.87 -10.06
N TYR A 220 7.20 -8.68 -11.12
CA TYR A 220 6.05 -9.03 -11.95
C TYR A 220 4.99 -9.78 -11.15
N TRP A 221 5.37 -10.76 -10.34
CA TRP A 221 4.43 -11.49 -9.48
C TRP A 221 3.83 -10.59 -8.40
N GLN A 222 4.61 -9.69 -7.80
CA GLN A 222 4.09 -8.69 -6.86
C GLN A 222 3.07 -7.76 -7.50
N TYR A 223 3.36 -7.28 -8.72
CA TYR A 223 2.45 -6.44 -9.49
C TYR A 223 1.16 -7.20 -9.84
N LYS A 224 1.30 -8.42 -10.37
CA LYS A 224 0.18 -9.29 -10.76
C LYS A 224 -0.71 -9.62 -9.56
N TRP A 225 -0.15 -10.10 -8.46
CA TRP A 225 -0.90 -10.38 -7.22
C TRP A 225 -1.55 -9.13 -6.63
N LYS A 226 -0.98 -7.95 -6.83
CA LYS A 226 -1.65 -6.72 -6.44
C LYS A 226 -2.85 -6.45 -7.36
N ASN A 227 -2.66 -6.50 -8.67
CA ASN A 227 -3.72 -6.17 -9.61
C ASN A 227 -4.88 -7.16 -9.51
N GLU A 228 -4.60 -8.45 -9.32
CA GLU A 228 -5.59 -9.49 -9.02
C GLU A 228 -6.36 -9.18 -7.73
N ARG A 229 -5.66 -8.82 -6.64
CA ARG A 229 -6.33 -8.41 -5.39
C ARG A 229 -7.21 -7.19 -5.59
N THR A 230 -6.70 -6.15 -6.24
CA THR A 230 -7.46 -4.92 -6.51
C THR A 230 -8.69 -5.20 -7.38
N ASN A 231 -8.57 -6.05 -8.40
CA ASN A 231 -9.70 -6.43 -9.25
C ASN A 231 -10.73 -7.24 -8.46
N ALA A 232 -10.30 -8.19 -7.61
CA ALA A 232 -11.21 -8.92 -6.74
C ALA A 232 -11.95 -8.01 -5.74
N TYR A 233 -11.27 -6.98 -5.20
CA TYR A 233 -11.92 -5.95 -4.37
C TYR A 233 -12.93 -5.12 -5.16
N LYS A 234 -12.60 -4.73 -6.41
CA LYS A 234 -13.53 -4.02 -7.29
C LYS A 234 -14.78 -4.86 -7.56
N GLU A 235 -14.60 -6.11 -7.96
CA GLU A 235 -15.70 -7.05 -8.20
C GLU A 235 -16.58 -7.22 -6.96
N GLY A 236 -15.97 -7.44 -5.78
CA GLY A 236 -16.71 -7.54 -4.52
C GLY A 236 -17.47 -6.26 -4.15
N PHE A 237 -16.88 -5.09 -4.37
CA PHE A 237 -17.53 -3.80 -4.11
C PHE A 237 -18.70 -3.54 -5.07
N HIS A 238 -18.54 -3.84 -6.36
CA HIS A 238 -19.61 -3.76 -7.35
C HIS A 238 -20.77 -4.71 -6.99
N MET A 239 -20.49 -5.96 -6.61
CA MET A 239 -21.51 -6.90 -6.15
C MET A 239 -22.25 -6.41 -4.90
N GLN A 240 -21.54 -5.75 -3.97
CA GLN A 240 -22.14 -5.20 -2.76
C GLN A 240 -23.02 -3.97 -3.04
N LEU A 241 -22.59 -3.09 -3.95
CA LEU A 241 -23.41 -1.97 -4.43
C LEU A 241 -24.64 -2.46 -5.18
N GLU A 242 -24.49 -3.37 -6.14
CA GLU A 242 -25.61 -3.97 -6.87
C GLU A 242 -26.58 -4.68 -5.92
N GLY A 243 -26.08 -5.44 -4.95
CA GLY A 243 -26.93 -6.08 -3.92
C GLY A 243 -27.69 -5.07 -3.05
N THR A 244 -27.06 -3.93 -2.74
CA THR A 244 -27.68 -2.85 -1.97
C THR A 244 -28.71 -2.08 -2.81
N GLU A 245 -28.40 -1.77 -4.07
CA GLU A 245 -29.32 -1.13 -5.02
C GLU A 245 -30.51 -2.02 -5.34
N LEU A 246 -30.30 -3.33 -5.52
CA LEU A 246 -31.36 -4.30 -5.79
C LEU A 246 -32.24 -4.51 -4.56
N SER A 247 -31.65 -4.54 -3.36
CA SER A 247 -32.41 -4.52 -2.09
C SER A 247 -33.21 -3.23 -1.90
N PHE A 248 -32.60 -2.08 -2.21
CA PHE A 248 -33.25 -0.77 -2.13
C PHE A 248 -34.40 -0.64 -3.15
N LYS A 249 -34.17 -1.07 -4.40
CA LYS A 249 -35.18 -1.10 -5.46
C LYS A 249 -36.34 -2.02 -5.09
N HIS A 250 -36.07 -3.19 -4.53
CA HIS A 250 -37.13 -4.11 -4.07
C HIS A 250 -37.99 -3.46 -2.98
N LYS A 251 -37.38 -2.84 -1.97
CA LYS A 251 -38.11 -2.10 -0.92
C LYS A 251 -38.93 -0.93 -1.48
N MET A 252 -38.38 -0.18 -2.44
CA MET A 252 -39.08 0.92 -3.10
C MET A 252 -40.28 0.44 -3.91
N LEU A 253 -40.17 -0.70 -4.59
CA LEU A 253 -41.28 -1.31 -5.32
C LEU A 253 -42.36 -1.82 -4.37
N ASP A 254 -41.98 -2.47 -3.27
CA ASP A 254 -42.93 -2.94 -2.26
C ASP A 254 -43.70 -1.78 -1.60
N GLU A 255 -43.02 -0.67 -1.31
CA GLU A 255 -43.65 0.56 -0.79
C GLU A 255 -44.53 1.26 -1.84
N HIS A 256 -44.13 1.23 -3.11
CA HIS A 256 -44.95 1.75 -4.21
C HIS A 256 -46.25 0.96 -4.34
N ASP A 257 -46.17 -0.38 -4.38
CA ASP A 257 -47.31 -1.28 -4.51
C ASP A 257 -48.28 -1.18 -3.31
N LEU A 258 -47.77 -0.88 -2.12
CA LEU A 258 -48.55 -0.56 -0.92
C LEU A 258 -49.33 0.76 -1.05
N LYS A 259 -48.77 1.78 -1.71
CA LYS A 259 -49.39 3.10 -1.89
C LYS A 259 -50.40 3.15 -3.04
N VAL A 260 -50.14 2.43 -4.13
CA VAL A 260 -51.01 2.43 -5.32
C VAL A 260 -52.08 1.33 -5.30
N GLY A 261 -52.04 0.43 -4.31
CA GLY A 261 -52.95 -0.71 -4.20
C GLY A 261 -52.50 -1.89 -5.07
N THR A 262 -52.70 -3.11 -4.57
CA THR A 262 -52.18 -4.37 -5.14
C THR A 262 -52.89 -4.84 -6.41
N THR A 263 -53.34 -3.93 -7.26
CA THR A 263 -53.95 -4.28 -8.55
C THR A 263 -52.86 -4.31 -9.59
N LYS A 264 -52.39 -5.51 -9.93
CA LYS A 264 -51.49 -5.72 -11.09
C LYS A 264 -52.27 -5.42 -12.36
N VAL A 265 -52.22 -4.18 -12.82
CA VAL A 265 -52.81 -3.81 -14.10
C VAL A 265 -51.84 -4.23 -15.20
N ASN A 266 -52.19 -5.26 -15.96
CA ASN A 266 -51.41 -5.66 -17.13
C ASN A 266 -51.77 -4.75 -18.30
N LEU A 267 -50.77 -4.29 -19.05
CA LEU A 267 -50.96 -3.42 -20.22
C LEU A 267 -51.86 -4.05 -21.30
N ALA A 268 -51.94 -5.39 -21.34
CA ALA A 268 -52.81 -6.16 -22.23
C ALA A 268 -54.32 -5.97 -21.95
N ASP A 269 -54.69 -5.49 -20.76
CA ASP A 269 -56.08 -5.24 -20.41
C ASP A 269 -56.58 -3.90 -20.99
N PHE A 270 -55.67 -2.95 -21.28
CA PHE A 270 -56.00 -1.67 -21.92
C PHE A 270 -55.97 -1.74 -23.46
N GLU A 271 -55.20 -2.66 -24.04
CA GLU A 271 -55.19 -2.87 -25.50
C GLU A 271 -56.53 -3.44 -26.01
N LYS A 272 -57.26 -4.19 -25.17
CA LYS A 272 -58.58 -4.74 -25.53
C LYS A 272 -59.71 -3.72 -25.61
N GLU A 273 -59.53 -2.52 -25.06
CA GLU A 273 -60.55 -1.47 -25.12
C GLU A 273 -60.37 -0.51 -26.32
N THR A 274 -59.30 -0.66 -27.11
CA THR A 274 -58.95 0.28 -28.19
C THR A 274 -59.03 -0.32 -29.62
N GLU A 275 -59.33 -1.62 -29.77
CA GLU A 275 -59.57 -2.30 -31.07
C GLU A 275 -60.73 -3.31 -30.88
N GLU A 276 -61.91 -3.33 -31.53
CA GLU A 276 -62.57 -2.68 -32.68
C GLU A 276 -64.09 -2.62 -32.34
N PRO A 277 -64.89 -1.81 -33.05
CA PRO A 277 -65.99 -2.44 -33.78
C PRO A 277 -66.01 -2.02 -35.26
N LYS A 278 -65.93 -3.01 -36.14
CA LYS A 278 -66.22 -2.85 -37.58
C LYS A 278 -67.68 -2.42 -37.77
N GLU A 279 -67.88 -1.26 -38.38
CA GLU A 279 -69.18 -0.80 -38.85
C GLU A 279 -69.55 -1.42 -40.23
N PRO A 280 -70.84 -1.42 -40.61
CA PRO A 280 -71.51 -2.57 -41.22
C PRO A 280 -71.90 -2.37 -42.70
N GLU A 281 -72.15 -3.48 -43.42
CA GLU A 281 -72.68 -3.45 -44.79
C GLU A 281 -74.23 -3.46 -44.80
N SER A 282 -74.79 -2.29 -45.15
CA SER A 282 -76.05 -1.99 -45.88
C SER A 282 -77.39 -2.64 -45.49
N LYS A 283 -78.35 -1.78 -45.05
CA LYS A 283 -79.65 -1.51 -45.72
C LYS A 283 -80.49 -0.48 -44.93
N ASP A 284 -80.79 0.65 -45.57
CA ASP A 284 -81.77 1.69 -45.15
C ASP A 284 -83.24 1.17 -45.18
N PRO A 285 -84.28 1.94 -44.78
CA PRO A 285 -84.44 2.95 -43.70
C PRO A 285 -85.72 2.70 -42.84
N LYS A 286 -85.90 3.41 -41.72
CA LYS A 286 -87.15 4.16 -41.40
C LYS A 286 -87.07 4.94 -40.09
N ILE A 287 -87.47 6.20 -40.24
CA ILE A 287 -87.55 7.30 -39.28
C ILE A 287 -88.79 7.13 -38.38
N GLU A 288 -88.71 7.43 -37.08
CA GLU A 288 -89.74 8.26 -36.41
C GLU A 288 -89.26 8.81 -35.06
N VAL A 289 -89.27 10.14 -34.97
CA VAL A 289 -88.98 10.98 -33.80
C VAL A 289 -90.26 11.13 -32.97
N LYS A 290 -90.22 10.92 -31.66
CA LYS A 290 -91.22 11.50 -30.71
C LYS A 290 -90.59 11.91 -29.36
N VAL A 291 -90.19 13.18 -29.33
CA VAL A 291 -90.47 14.25 -28.35
C VAL A 291 -90.75 13.89 -26.88
N ALA A 292 -89.90 14.46 -26.01
CA ALA A 292 -90.08 14.99 -24.65
C ALA A 292 -91.30 14.61 -23.78
N LYS A 293 -91.03 14.31 -22.50
CA LYS A 293 -91.56 15.14 -21.40
C LYS A 293 -90.70 15.05 -20.14
N ILE A 294 -90.35 16.24 -19.65
CA ILE A 294 -89.84 16.52 -18.31
C ILE A 294 -91.06 16.66 -17.41
N GLU A 295 -91.09 15.88 -16.32
CA GLU A 295 -91.56 16.27 -15.00
C GLU A 295 -90.90 15.35 -13.96
#